data_AF-A0A496ZKE0-F1
#
_entry.id   AF-A0A496ZKE0-F1
#
_cell.length_a   1.000
_cell.length_b   1.000
_cell.length_c   1.000
_cell.angle_alpha   90.00
_cell.angle_beta   90.00
_cell.angle_gamma   90.00
#
_symmetry.space_group_name_H-M   'P 1'
#
loop_
_entity.id
_entity.type
_entity.pdbx_description
1 polymer ?
#
loop_
_entity_poly.entity_id
_entity_poly.type
_entity_poly.pdbx_seq_one_letter_code
_entity_poly.pdbx_strand_id
1 'polypeptide(L)'
;MEYLVVLDVLGIIAFAFTGYILAVKANLDIMGIFIISASNALGGGLVRDVIVGTTPFVFTNVYPLLVVLLTIIISIIFKLHLKNNLNNNYIF
;
A
#
# COMPACT_ATOMS: atom_id res chain seq x y z
N MET A 1 0.11 -24.33 -5.27
CA MET A 1 -0.19 -23.09 -6.02
C MET A 1 -0.98 -22.09 -5.18
N GLU A 2 -2.02 -22.51 -4.44
CA GLU A 2 -2.80 -21.59 -3.59
C GLU A 2 -1.99 -20.87 -2.50
N TYR A 3 -1.02 -21.55 -1.88
CA TYR A 3 -0.20 -20.97 -0.80
C TYR A 3 0.62 -19.74 -1.25
N LEU A 4 1.08 -19.71 -2.51
CA LEU A 4 1.82 -18.58 -3.05
C LEU A 4 0.94 -17.35 -3.21
N VAL A 5 -0.33 -17.53 -3.59
CA VAL A 5 -1.30 -16.42 -3.71
C VAL A 5 -1.58 -15.81 -2.34
N VAL A 6 -1.71 -16.65 -1.31
CA VAL A 6 -1.92 -16.17 0.06
C VAL A 6 -0.71 -15.34 0.54
N LEU A 7 0.50 -15.83 0.31
CA LEU A 7 1.74 -15.10 0.64
C LEU A 7 1.84 -13.76 -0.12
N ASP A 8 1.47 -13.75 -1.40
CA ASP A 8 1.51 -12.53 -2.22
C ASP A 8 0.53 -11.47 -1.70
N VAL A 9 -0.71 -11.86 -1.42
CA VAL A 9 -1.72 -10.98 -0.82
C VAL A 9 -1.26 -10.47 0.56
N LEU A 10 -0.71 -11.33 1.41
CA LEU A 10 -0.17 -10.92 2.72
C LEU A 10 0.99 -9.92 2.57
N GLY A 11 1.88 -10.14 1.61
CA GLY A 11 2.95 -9.21 1.28
C GLY A 11 2.41 -7.84 0.86
N ILE A 12 1.46 -7.83 -0.08
CA ILE A 12 0.82 -6.60 -0.56
C ILE A 12 0.16 -5.83 0.60
N ILE A 13 -0.58 -6.52 1.48
CA ILE A 13 -1.20 -5.90 2.67
C ILE A 13 -0.14 -5.29 3.59
N ALA A 14 0.89 -6.05 3.95
CA ALA A 14 1.93 -5.60 4.87
C ALA A 14 2.69 -4.37 4.34
N PHE A 15 3.05 -4.37 3.05
CA PHE A 15 3.75 -3.25 2.42
C PHE A 15 2.83 -2.04 2.18
N ALA A 16 1.57 -2.26 1.77
CA ALA A 16 0.61 -1.17 1.61
C ALA A 16 0.36 -0.46 2.94
N PHE A 17 0.19 -1.23 4.03
CA PHE A 17 0.03 -0.68 5.38
C PHE A 17 1.26 0.11 5.85
N THR A 18 2.46 -0.38 5.57
CA THR A 18 3.71 0.32 5.91
C THR A 18 3.84 1.64 5.13
N GLY A 19 3.56 1.63 3.83
CA GLY A 19 3.59 2.83 2.99
C GLY A 19 2.53 3.85 3.41
N TYR A 20 1.37 3.36 3.82
CA TYR A 20 0.28 4.17 4.34
C TYR A 20 0.65 4.92 5.63
N ILE A 21 1.25 4.24 6.61
CA ILE A 21 1.77 4.87 7.83
C ILE A 21 2.82 5.93 7.48
N LEU A 22 3.73 5.61 6.55
CA LEU A 22 4.79 6.53 6.13
C LEU A 22 4.19 7.80 5.49
N ALA A 23 3.22 7.64 4.59
CA ALA A 23 2.59 8.75 3.89
C ALA A 23 1.81 9.67 4.84
N VAL A 24 1.08 9.09 5.81
CA VAL A 24 0.36 9.90 6.80
C VAL A 24 1.33 10.62 7.74
N LYS A 25 2.42 9.98 8.17
CA LYS A 25 3.47 10.65 8.96
C LYS A 25 4.13 11.81 8.19
N ALA A 26 4.18 11.71 6.86
CA ALA A 26 4.66 12.77 5.99
C ALA A 26 3.60 13.85 5.70
N ASN A 27 2.42 13.78 6.32
CA ASN A 27 1.30 14.70 6.11
C ASN A 27 0.89 14.83 4.63
N LEU A 28 0.94 13.72 3.89
CA LEU A 28 0.47 13.67 2.51
C LEU A 28 -1.06 13.62 2.44
N ASP A 29 -1.60 14.13 1.35
CA ASP A 29 -3.02 14.03 1.02
C ASP A 29 -3.40 12.60 0.61
N ILE A 30 -4.69 12.36 0.36
CA ILE A 30 -5.21 11.03 -0.01
C ILE A 30 -4.50 10.49 -1.26
N MET A 31 -4.19 11.35 -2.23
CA MET A 31 -3.50 10.96 -3.45
C MET A 31 -2.05 10.56 -3.16
N GLY A 32 -1.33 11.33 -2.35
CA GLY A 32 0.02 10.99 -1.91
C GLY A 32 0.07 9.71 -1.08
N ILE A 33 -0.92 9.49 -0.21
CA ILE A 33 -1.11 8.24 0.53
C ILE A 33 -1.24 7.06 -0.42
N PHE A 34 -2.10 7.18 -1.44
CA PHE A 34 -2.27 6.14 -2.43
C PHE A 34 -0.97 5.84 -3.20
N ILE A 35 -0.30 6.88 -3.71
CA ILE A 35 0.93 6.73 -4.50
C ILE A 35 2.03 6.04 -3.69
N ILE A 36 2.29 6.49 -2.46
CA ILE A 36 3.33 5.91 -1.61
C ILE A 36 2.99 4.47 -1.22
N SER A 37 1.73 4.20 -0.85
CA SER A 37 1.30 2.85 -0.46
C SER A 37 1.36 1.87 -1.64
N ALA A 38 0.91 2.30 -2.82
CA ALA A 38 0.97 1.49 -4.03
C ALA A 38 2.41 1.26 -4.51
N SER A 39 3.26 2.29 -4.49
CA SER A 39 4.67 2.15 -4.83
C SER A 39 5.39 1.18 -3.90
N ASN A 40 5.10 1.21 -2.60
CA ASN A 40 5.72 0.32 -1.63
C ASN A 40 5.23 -1.13 -1.79
N ALA A 41 3.93 -1.33 -2.02
CA ALA A 41 3.33 -2.66 -2.14
C ALA A 41 3.62 -3.35 -3.47
N LEU A 42 3.60 -2.60 -4.57
CA LEU A 42 3.69 -3.14 -5.92
C LEU A 42 5.12 -3.05 -6.48
N GLY A 43 5.95 -2.16 -5.96
CA GLY A 43 7.30 -1.90 -6.47
C GLY A 43 8.20 -3.14 -6.50
N GLY A 44 8.16 -3.96 -5.45
CA GLY A 44 8.96 -5.20 -5.40
C GLY A 44 8.56 -6.22 -6.48
N GLY A 45 7.26 -6.43 -6.68
CA GLY A 45 6.73 -7.31 -7.72
C GLY A 45 7.03 -6.78 -9.13
N LEU A 46 6.86 -5.47 -9.35
CA LEU A 46 7.23 -4.81 -10.60
C LEU A 46 8.71 -5.02 -10.94
N VAL A 47 9.61 -4.77 -9.98
CA VAL A 47 11.06 -4.95 -10.18
C VAL A 47 11.39 -6.41 -10.46
N ARG A 48 10.82 -7.36 -9.71
CA ARG A 48 10.98 -8.80 -9.94
C ARG A 48 10.60 -9.17 -11.37
N ASP A 49 9.43 -8.74 -11.82
CA ASP A 49 8.90 -9.14 -13.13
C ASP A 49 9.73 -8.56 -14.28
N VAL A 50 10.22 -7.33 -14.13
CA VAL A 50 11.14 -6.69 -15.09
C VAL A 50 12.47 -7.43 -15.16
N ILE A 51 13.05 -7.83 -14.01
CA ILE A 51 14.31 -8.60 -13.97
C ILE A 51 14.15 -9.95 -14.67
N VAL A 52 12.99 -10.60 -14.52
CA VAL A 52 12.68 -11.88 -15.19
C VAL A 52 12.38 -11.69 -16.69
N GLY A 53 12.15 -10.45 -17.15
CA GLY A 53 11.79 -10.15 -18.54
C GLY A 53 10.33 -10.48 -18.86
N THR A 54 9.47 -10.53 -17.84
CA THR A 54 8.03 -10.77 -17.98
C THR A 54 7.24 -9.47 -17.90
N THR A 55 6.06 -9.43 -18.52
CA THR A 55 5.14 -8.30 -18.33
C THR A 55 4.76 -8.19 -16.86
N PRO A 56 4.93 -7.03 -16.21
CA PRO A 56 4.66 -6.93 -14.79
C PRO A 56 3.23 -7.31 -14.42
N PHE A 57 3.12 -8.13 -13.39
CA PHE A 57 1.88 -8.77 -12.97
C PHE A 57 0.78 -7.76 -12.68
N VAL A 58 1.17 -6.60 -12.13
CA VAL A 58 0.28 -5.47 -11.83
C VAL A 58 -0.49 -4.93 -13.04
N PHE A 59 0.07 -5.07 -14.25
CA PHE A 59 -0.60 -4.62 -15.48
C PHE A 59 -1.50 -5.69 -16.09
N THR A 60 -1.36 -6.94 -15.65
CA THR A 60 -2.15 -8.08 -16.14
C THR A 60 -3.34 -8.39 -15.24
N ASN A 61 -3.26 -8.04 -13.95
CA ASN A 61 -4.25 -8.39 -12.94
C ASN A 61 -4.60 -7.18 -12.07
N VAL A 62 -5.90 -7.00 -11.83
CA VAL A 62 -6.44 -5.85 -11.08
C VAL A 62 -6.39 -6.07 -9.56
N TYR A 63 -6.36 -7.33 -9.11
CA TYR A 63 -6.45 -7.63 -7.68
C TYR A 63 -5.32 -7.02 -6.81
N PRO A 64 -4.04 -6.93 -7.24
CA PRO A 64 -3.00 -6.33 -6.39
C PRO A 64 -3.34 -4.87 -6.06
N LEU A 65 -3.85 -4.13 -7.05
CA LEU A 65 -4.29 -2.76 -6.87
C LEU A 65 -5.51 -2.66 -5.96
N LEU A 66 -6.47 -3.59 -6.10
CA LEU A 66 -7.64 -3.66 -5.20
C LEU A 66 -7.25 -3.95 -3.76
N VAL A 67 -6.29 -4.85 -3.53
CA VAL A 67 -5.79 -5.16 -2.19
C VAL A 67 -5.13 -3.94 -1.56
N VAL A 68 -4.34 -3.18 -2.32
CA VAL A 68 -3.77 -1.89 -1.84
C VAL A 68 -4.88 -0.91 -1.45
N LEU A 69 -5.87 -0.71 -2.33
CA LEU A 69 -6.99 0.20 -2.06
C LEU A 69 -7.80 -0.22 -0.83
N LEU A 70 -8.14 -1.51 -0.71
CA LEU A 70 -8.84 -2.05 0.45
C LEU A 70 -8.02 -1.86 1.73
N THR A 71 -6.71 -2.09 1.67
CA THR A 71 -5.82 -1.89 2.82
C THR A 71 -5.82 -0.43 3.27
N ILE A 72 -5.73 0.52 2.33
CA ILE A 72 -5.81 1.96 2.64
C ILE A 72 -7.17 2.31 3.26
N ILE A 73 -8.27 1.89 2.63
CA ILE A 73 -9.63 2.17 3.11
C ILE A 73 -9.85 1.64 4.53
N ILE A 74 -9.49 0.38 4.77
CA ILE A 74 -9.58 -0.26 6.10
C ILE A 74 -8.74 0.53 7.10
N SER A 75 -7.51 0.91 6.72
CA SER A 75 -6.61 1.60 7.64
C SER A 75 -7.07 3.03 7.98
N ILE A 76 -7.75 3.71 7.04
CA ILE A 76 -8.44 5.00 7.27
C ILE A 76 -9.61 4.81 8.22
N ILE A 77 -10.50 3.83 7.94
CA ILE A 77 -11.71 3.56 8.73
C ILE A 77 -11.35 3.24 10.18
N PHE A 78 -10.35 2.38 10.40
CA PHE A 78 -9.88 2.01 11.72
C PHE A 78 -9.08 3.10 12.42
N LYS A 79 -8.89 4.28 11.80
CA LYS A 79 -8.17 5.41 12.38
C LYS A 79 -6.77 4.99 12.87
N LEU A 80 -6.08 4.13 12.12
CA LEU A 80 -4.77 3.59 12.51
C LEU A 80 -3.65 4.64 12.57
N HIS A 81 -3.93 5.90 12.19
CA HIS A 81 -3.06 7.09 12.31
C HIS A 81 -3.13 7.75 13.68
N LEU A 82 -4.19 7.49 14.45
CA LEU A 82 -4.60 8.38 15.54
C LEU A 82 -4.01 7.98 16.90
N LYS A 83 -3.04 7.05 16.94
CA LYS A 83 -2.32 6.71 18.17
C LYS A 83 -0.97 7.42 18.27
N ASN A 84 -0.99 8.74 18.11
CA ASN A 84 -0.02 9.63 18.76
C ASN A 84 -0.59 11.05 18.79
N ASN A 85 -1.23 11.37 19.90
CA ASN A 85 -1.68 12.72 20.18
C ASN A 85 -0.47 13.57 20.59
N LEU A 86 0.07 14.37 19.67
CA LEU A 86 0.97 15.48 19.99
C LEU A 86 0.57 16.70 19.16
N ASN A 87 -0.40 17.44 19.70
CA ASN A 87 -0.49 18.89 19.66
C ASN A 87 0.31 19.59 18.53
N ASN A 88 -0.32 19.81 17.37
CA ASN A 88 -0.21 21.10 16.70
C ASN A 88 -1.35 21.26 15.69
N ASN A 89 -2.04 22.40 15.77
CA ASN A 89 -3.02 22.85 14.81
C ASN A 89 -2.47 22.73 13.39
N TYR A 90 -3.06 21.94 12.50
CA TYR A 90 -3.37 22.34 11.12
C TYR A 90 -4.52 21.49 10.62
N ILE A 91 -5.67 22.15 10.61
CA ILE A 91 -6.90 21.79 9.93
C ILE A 91 -6.58 21.70 8.44
N PHE A 92 -6.73 20.51 7.86
CA PHE A 92 -7.25 20.31 6.51
C PHE A 92 -8.14 19.07 6.52
#